data_AF-A0A7G5E846-F1
#
_entry.id   AF-A0A7G5E846-F1
#
_cell.length_a   1.000
_cell.length_b   1.000
_cell.length_c   1.000
_cell.angle_alpha   90.00
_cell.angle_beta   90.00
_cell.angle_gamma   90.00
#
_symmetry.space_group_name_H-M   'P 1'
#
loop_
_entity.id
_entity.type
_entity.pdbx_description
1 polymer ?
#
loop_
_entity_poly.entity_id
_entity_poly.type
_entity_poly.pdbx_seq_one_letter_code
_entity_poly.pdbx_strand_id
1 'polypeptide(L)'
;MKKKSRKITWREFRYLRKGQFNNHLLTLKKFSEDKKTCSKNFLHFINMCLCKEIRCKDFNSTHAYLELGKAIDLAWLIFNKSGLRKNKKYVLPNHSDEIDCSCNYRLGVYPPDFLTKMFSYQSHRDWYTAIDELLFSYLDPSFSCTFLSYSEDLIPLQEILSDLPIVLKTIHLNEGKIDK
;
A
#
# COMPACT_ATOMS: atom_id res chain seq x y z
N MET A 1 29.03 -8.47 16.14
CA MET A 1 27.78 -8.33 16.92
C MET A 1 26.56 -8.54 16.01
N LYS A 2 25.75 -9.59 16.22
CA LYS A 2 24.45 -9.72 15.54
C LYS A 2 23.51 -8.65 16.12
N LYS A 3 23.15 -7.62 15.34
CA LYS A 3 22.10 -6.67 15.73
C LYS A 3 20.81 -7.47 15.97
N LYS A 4 20.36 -7.58 17.23
CA LYS A 4 19.03 -8.12 17.55
C LYS A 4 18.01 -7.28 16.78
N SER A 5 17.28 -7.88 15.84
CA SER A 5 16.17 -7.19 15.21
C SER A 5 15.14 -6.86 16.29
N ARG A 6 14.70 -5.61 16.36
CA ARG A 6 13.63 -5.20 17.27
C ARG A 6 12.39 -6.02 16.93
N LYS A 7 11.84 -6.73 17.92
CA LYS A 7 10.62 -7.53 17.75
C LYS A 7 9.44 -6.57 17.60
N ILE A 8 8.85 -6.52 16.41
CA ILE A 8 7.63 -5.73 16.15
C ILE A 8 6.47 -6.22 17.00
N THR A 9 5.58 -5.31 17.40
CA THR A 9 4.41 -5.64 18.24
C THR A 9 3.13 -5.11 17.62
N TRP A 10 1.99 -5.76 17.90
CA TRP A 10 0.69 -5.37 17.34
C TRP A 10 0.31 -3.90 17.61
N ARG A 11 0.83 -3.30 18.69
CA ARG A 11 0.56 -1.90 19.06
C ARG A 11 1.17 -0.89 18.09
N GLU A 12 2.11 -1.32 17.26
CA GLU A 12 2.74 -0.49 16.24
C GLU A 12 1.87 -0.37 14.97
N PHE A 13 0.76 -1.11 14.88
CA PHE A 13 -0.14 -1.16 13.74
C PHE A 13 -1.45 -0.43 14.04
N ARG A 14 -1.92 0.39 13.11
CA ARG A 14 -3.13 1.21 13.24
C ARG A 14 -4.40 0.44 12.85
N TYR A 15 -4.32 -0.43 11.84
CA TYR A 15 -5.47 -1.10 11.23
C TYR A 15 -5.50 -2.61 11.51
N LEU A 16 -4.37 -3.23 11.87
CA LEU A 16 -4.34 -4.62 12.32
C LEU A 16 -4.56 -4.75 13.83
N ARG A 17 -5.68 -5.36 14.22
CA ARG A 17 -5.95 -5.71 15.62
C ARG A 17 -5.06 -6.88 16.08
N LYS A 18 -4.85 -7.02 17.39
CA LYS A 18 -4.03 -8.09 18.00
C LYS A 18 -4.30 -9.50 17.42
N GLY A 19 -5.57 -9.88 17.25
CA GLY A 19 -5.94 -11.18 16.68
C GLY A 19 -5.51 -11.35 15.22
N GLN A 20 -5.66 -10.30 14.42
CA GLN A 20 -5.25 -10.26 13.02
C GLN A 20 -3.71 -10.26 12.88
N PHE A 21 -3.01 -9.52 13.72
CA PHE A 21 -1.54 -9.51 13.79
C PHE A 21 -0.99 -10.90 14.14
N ASN A 22 -1.58 -11.56 15.15
CA ASN A 22 -1.17 -12.90 15.57
C ASN A 22 -1.44 -13.92 14.46
N ASN A 23 -2.60 -13.81 13.79
CA ASN A 23 -3.01 -14.72 12.72
C ASN A 23 -2.98 -14.04 11.34
N HIS A 24 -1.83 -13.46 11.02
CA HIS A 24 -1.63 -12.67 9.81
C HIS A 24 -1.84 -13.45 8.50
N LEU A 25 -1.55 -14.75 8.45
CA LEU A 25 -1.80 -15.57 7.25
C LEU A 25 -3.30 -15.74 6.98
N LEU A 26 -4.11 -16.01 8.03
CA LEU A 26 -5.57 -16.04 7.88
C LEU A 26 -6.11 -14.67 7.51
N THR A 27 -5.54 -13.60 8.06
CA THR A 27 -5.92 -12.22 7.72
C THR A 27 -5.60 -11.91 6.25
N LEU A 28 -4.41 -12.31 5.79
CA LEU A 28 -3.98 -12.17 4.40
C LEU A 28 -4.90 -12.94 3.45
N LYS A 29 -5.24 -14.19 3.78
CA LYS A 29 -6.21 -15.00 3.03
C LYS A 29 -7.54 -14.26 2.88
N LYS A 30 -8.15 -13.85 3.99
CA LYS A 30 -9.42 -13.10 3.99
C LYS A 30 -9.35 -11.82 3.17
N PHE A 31 -8.25 -11.09 3.30
CA PHE A 31 -8.02 -9.87 2.51
C PHE A 31 -7.94 -10.19 1.01
N SER A 32 -7.23 -11.24 0.61
CA SER A 32 -6.99 -11.60 -0.79
C SER A 32 -8.20 -12.21 -1.50
N GLU A 33 -9.12 -12.83 -0.75
CA GLU A 33 -10.34 -13.45 -1.27
C GLU A 33 -11.51 -12.43 -1.36
N ASP A 34 -11.40 -11.27 -0.71
CA ASP A 34 -12.43 -10.24 -0.76
C ASP A 34 -12.44 -9.54 -2.14
N LYS A 35 -13.58 -9.56 -2.82
CA LYS A 35 -13.73 -8.88 -4.12
C LYS A 35 -13.66 -7.35 -3.99
N LYS A 36 -13.94 -6.81 -2.80
CA LYS A 36 -13.92 -5.37 -2.53
C LYS A 36 -12.52 -4.80 -2.32
N THR A 37 -11.50 -5.64 -2.14
CA THR A 37 -10.10 -5.22 -1.88
C THR A 37 -9.24 -5.25 -3.15
N CYS A 38 -9.84 -5.34 -4.34
CA CYS A 38 -9.09 -5.39 -5.59
C CYS A 38 -8.39 -4.06 -5.94
N SER A 39 -7.28 -4.13 -6.68
CA SER A 39 -6.53 -2.97 -7.19
C SER A 39 -7.41 -1.89 -7.83
N LYS A 40 -8.45 -2.30 -8.56
CA LYS A 40 -9.36 -1.36 -9.21
C LYS A 40 -10.09 -0.46 -8.20
N ASN A 41 -10.45 -0.99 -7.03
CA ASN A 41 -11.14 -0.21 -6.00
C ASN A 41 -10.20 0.77 -5.29
N PHE A 42 -8.94 0.38 -5.05
CA PHE A 42 -7.94 1.29 -4.49
C PHE A 42 -7.55 2.37 -5.49
N LEU A 43 -7.31 2.01 -6.75
CA LEU A 43 -7.04 2.97 -7.80
C LEU A 43 -8.19 3.96 -7.98
N HIS A 44 -9.44 3.46 -7.97
CA HIS A 44 -10.62 4.31 -8.06
C HIS A 44 -10.73 5.26 -6.86
N PHE A 45 -10.53 4.76 -5.63
CA PHE A 45 -10.48 5.60 -4.43
C PHE A 45 -9.44 6.70 -4.54
N ILE A 46 -8.20 6.36 -4.89
CA ILE A 46 -7.10 7.32 -5.06
C ILE A 46 -7.52 8.36 -6.10
N ASN A 47 -7.95 7.95 -7.29
CA ASN A 47 -8.41 8.87 -8.34
C ASN A 47 -9.48 9.85 -7.86
N MET A 48 -10.47 9.39 -7.09
CA MET A 48 -11.52 10.27 -6.53
C MET A 48 -11.00 11.22 -5.44
N CYS A 49 -9.93 10.85 -4.73
CA CYS A 49 -9.24 11.74 -3.81
C CYS A 49 -8.51 12.86 -4.58
N LEU A 50 -7.98 12.54 -5.76
CA LEU A 50 -7.20 13.47 -6.60
C LEU A 50 -8.06 14.36 -7.49
N CYS A 51 -9.22 13.87 -7.94
CA CYS A 51 -10.10 14.55 -8.87
C CYS A 51 -11.53 14.51 -8.34
N LYS A 52 -12.05 15.68 -7.95
CA LYS A 52 -13.38 15.81 -7.36
C LYS A 52 -14.50 15.58 -8.37
N GLU A 53 -14.22 15.81 -9.65
CA GLU A 53 -15.16 15.72 -10.76
C GLU A 53 -15.61 14.27 -11.02
N ILE A 54 -14.77 13.29 -10.66
CA ILE A 54 -15.06 11.86 -10.85
C ILE A 54 -15.59 11.18 -9.58
N ARG A 55 -15.88 11.93 -8.51
CA ARG A 55 -16.41 11.37 -7.26
C ARG A 55 -17.79 10.76 -7.48
N CYS A 56 -17.92 9.49 -7.11
CA CYS A 56 -19.20 8.78 -7.14
C CYS A 56 -19.89 8.83 -5.77
N LYS A 57 -21.16 9.27 -5.74
CA LYS A 57 -21.94 9.42 -4.49
C LYS A 57 -22.10 8.09 -3.73
N ASP A 58 -22.18 6.98 -4.45
CA ASP A 58 -22.39 5.65 -3.86
C ASP A 58 -21.09 4.92 -3.51
N PHE A 59 -19.94 5.57 -3.72
CA PHE A 59 -18.66 4.97 -3.37
C PHE A 59 -18.40 5.01 -1.87
N ASN A 60 -18.13 3.85 -1.28
CA ASN A 60 -17.79 3.74 0.14
C ASN A 60 -16.31 4.05 0.39
N SER A 61 -15.96 5.34 0.40
CA SER A 61 -14.59 5.82 0.61
C SER A 61 -14.02 5.42 1.96
N THR A 62 -14.83 5.43 3.03
CA THR A 62 -14.42 4.98 4.36
C THR A 62 -13.97 3.52 4.36
N HIS A 63 -14.72 2.64 3.68
CA HIS A 63 -14.33 1.24 3.55
C HIS A 63 -13.03 1.10 2.75
N ALA A 64 -12.91 1.78 1.60
CA ALA A 64 -11.70 1.73 0.79
C ALA A 64 -10.45 2.21 1.57
N TYR A 65 -10.57 3.31 2.31
CA TYR A 65 -9.53 3.82 3.20
C TYR A 65 -9.13 2.79 4.28
N LEU A 66 -10.10 2.18 4.96
CA LEU A 66 -9.83 1.17 5.99
C LEU A 66 -9.16 -0.09 5.42
N GLU A 67 -9.60 -0.55 4.25
CA GLU A 67 -8.98 -1.71 3.59
C GLU A 67 -7.58 -1.40 3.07
N LEU A 68 -7.34 -0.20 2.56
CA LEU A 68 -6.00 0.24 2.15
C LEU A 68 -5.05 0.31 3.36
N GLY A 69 -5.51 0.86 4.49
CA GLY A 69 -4.74 0.87 5.74
C GLY A 69 -4.41 -0.53 6.25
N LYS A 70 -5.36 -1.47 6.17
CA LYS A 70 -5.10 -2.89 6.51
C LYS A 70 -4.09 -3.53 5.56
N ALA A 71 -4.15 -3.20 4.26
CA ALA A 71 -3.21 -3.71 3.27
C ALA A 71 -1.78 -3.25 3.58
N ILE A 72 -1.60 -1.96 3.91
CA ILE A 72 -0.31 -1.38 4.31
C ILE A 72 0.24 -2.10 5.55
N ASP A 73 -0.62 -2.33 6.54
CA ASP A 73 -0.24 -3.03 7.76
C ASP A 73 0.16 -4.50 7.52
N LEU A 74 -0.59 -5.22 6.67
CA LEU A 74 -0.25 -6.58 6.28
C LEU A 74 1.09 -6.62 5.56
N ALA A 75 1.31 -5.72 4.61
CA ALA A 75 2.58 -5.59 3.90
C ALA A 75 3.74 -5.33 4.86
N TRP A 76 3.57 -4.41 5.83
CA TRP A 76 4.62 -4.10 6.79
C TRP A 76 4.94 -5.28 7.70
N LEU A 77 3.91 -5.98 8.19
CA LEU A 77 4.07 -7.16 9.02
C LEU A 77 4.84 -8.27 8.28
N ILE A 78 4.45 -8.51 7.02
CA ILE A 78 5.08 -9.51 6.16
C ILE A 78 6.53 -9.11 5.86
N PHE A 79 6.79 -7.87 5.45
CA PHE A 79 8.13 -7.35 5.20
C PHE A 79 9.08 -7.60 6.38
N ASN A 80 8.63 -7.30 7.60
CA ASN A 80 9.41 -7.51 8.82
C ASN A 80 9.64 -9.00 9.12
N LYS A 81 8.60 -9.85 8.99
CA LYS A 81 8.71 -11.29 9.25
C LYS A 81 9.60 -12.01 8.25
N SER A 82 9.60 -11.56 7.00
CA SER A 82 10.47 -12.09 5.95
C SER A 82 11.92 -11.64 6.12
N GLY A 83 12.21 -10.67 6.98
CA GLY A 83 13.57 -10.15 7.18
C GLY A 83 14.14 -9.49 5.93
N LEU A 84 13.26 -8.92 5.10
CA LEU A 84 13.64 -8.02 4.01
C LEU A 84 14.27 -6.75 4.59
N ARG A 85 15.02 -6.02 3.77
CA ARG A 85 15.72 -4.81 4.20
C ARG A 85 15.43 -3.68 3.24
N LYS A 86 15.24 -2.49 3.79
CA LYS A 86 15.13 -1.26 3.00
C LYS A 86 16.41 -1.06 2.19
N ASN A 87 16.27 -0.62 0.95
CA ASN A 87 17.38 -0.20 0.12
C ASN A 87 17.65 1.30 0.36
N LYS A 88 18.84 1.62 0.88
CA LYS A 88 19.22 3.01 1.23
C LYS A 88 19.33 3.96 0.04
N LYS A 89 19.42 3.43 -1.19
CA LYS A 89 19.56 4.19 -2.42
C LYS A 89 18.33 4.11 -3.31
N TYR A 90 17.17 3.74 -2.76
CA TYR A 90 15.97 3.65 -3.59
C TYR A 90 15.51 5.06 -3.96
N VAL A 91 15.89 5.49 -5.15
CA VAL A 91 15.33 6.66 -5.84
C VAL A 91 14.30 6.09 -6.79
N LEU A 92 13.07 6.60 -6.75
CA LEU A 92 12.08 6.23 -7.74
C LEU A 92 12.61 6.62 -9.12
N PRO A 93 12.38 5.80 -10.16
CA PRO A 93 12.67 6.22 -11.53
C PRO A 93 12.01 7.58 -11.77
N ASN A 94 12.76 8.52 -12.36
CA ASN A 94 12.18 9.78 -12.78
C ASN A 94 11.13 9.47 -13.85
N HIS A 95 9.85 9.69 -13.55
CA HIS A 95 8.75 9.43 -14.47
C HIS A 95 8.70 10.42 -15.66
N SER A 96 9.71 11.27 -15.85
CA SER A 96 9.80 12.20 -16.98
C SER A 96 9.96 11.48 -18.33
N ASP A 97 10.52 10.26 -18.32
CA ASP A 97 10.95 9.58 -19.55
C ASP A 97 10.14 8.30 -19.87
N GLU A 98 9.29 7.84 -18.94
CA GLU A 98 8.49 6.63 -19.11
C GLU A 98 7.02 6.89 -18.75
N ILE A 99 6.30 7.63 -19.61
CA ILE A 99 4.84 7.45 -19.69
C ILE A 99 4.59 6.27 -20.63
N ASP A 100 4.91 5.06 -20.17
CA ASP A 100 4.27 3.87 -20.73
C ASP A 100 2.98 3.64 -19.95
N CYS A 101 1.90 4.29 -20.42
CA CYS A 101 0.51 4.06 -20.02
C CYS A 101 0.04 2.65 -20.41
N SER A 102 0.85 1.62 -20.19
CA SER A 102 0.42 0.26 -20.37
C SER A 102 -0.31 -0.20 -19.12
N CYS A 103 -1.64 -0.19 -19.23
CA CYS A 103 -2.63 -0.91 -18.43
C CYS A 103 -2.39 -2.44 -18.49
N ASN A 104 -1.13 -2.87 -18.46
CA ASN A 104 -0.73 -4.25 -18.51
C ASN A 104 -0.98 -4.83 -17.12
N TYR A 105 -1.98 -5.68 -17.05
CA TYR A 105 -2.15 -6.66 -15.99
C TYR A 105 -0.83 -7.43 -15.79
N ARG A 106 0.06 -6.95 -14.91
CA ARG A 106 1.41 -7.53 -14.77
C ARG A 106 1.34 -8.79 -13.89
N LEU A 107 1.46 -9.93 -14.55
CA LEU A 107 1.98 -11.22 -14.03
C LEU A 107 3.42 -11.12 -13.46
N GLY A 108 3.89 -9.93 -13.05
CA GLY A 108 5.32 -9.64 -12.87
C GLY A 108 5.71 -8.79 -11.66
N VAL A 109 4.80 -8.52 -10.71
CA VAL A 109 5.18 -7.82 -9.47
C VAL A 109 5.73 -8.83 -8.47
N TYR A 110 7.05 -8.94 -8.40
CA TYR A 110 7.72 -9.83 -7.45
C TYR A 110 7.58 -9.27 -6.02
N PRO A 111 6.94 -10.00 -5.07
CA PRO A 111 6.63 -9.46 -3.77
C PRO A 111 7.81 -8.94 -2.92
N PRO A 112 8.98 -9.60 -2.87
CA PRO A 112 10.13 -9.08 -2.13
C PRO A 112 10.59 -7.71 -2.63
N ASP A 113 10.69 -7.57 -3.96
CA ASP A 113 11.13 -6.32 -4.59
C ASP A 113 10.13 -5.21 -4.36
N PHE A 114 8.85 -5.51 -4.52
CA PHE A 114 7.78 -4.55 -4.27
C PHE A 114 7.76 -4.07 -2.82
N LEU A 115 7.78 -4.99 -1.84
CA LEU A 115 7.75 -4.62 -0.43
C LEU A 115 9.02 -3.83 -0.05
N THR A 116 10.17 -4.19 -0.63
CA THR A 116 11.41 -3.45 -0.46
C THR A 116 11.31 -2.05 -1.05
N LYS A 117 10.79 -1.90 -2.28
CA LYS A 117 10.50 -0.61 -2.94
C LYS A 117 9.59 0.25 -2.05
N MET A 118 8.40 -0.26 -1.70
CA MET A 118 7.38 0.44 -0.92
C MET A 118 7.93 1.00 0.40
N PHE A 119 8.64 0.19 1.18
CA PHE A 119 9.15 0.63 2.49
C PHE A 119 10.51 1.33 2.44
N SER A 120 11.16 1.35 1.28
CA SER A 120 12.32 2.22 1.04
C SER A 120 11.89 3.61 0.60
N TYR A 121 10.81 3.72 -0.18
CA TYR A 121 10.23 4.99 -0.59
C TYR A 121 9.71 5.80 0.60
N GLN A 122 8.89 5.18 1.46
CA GLN A 122 8.33 5.85 2.63
C GLN A 122 8.35 4.92 3.85
N SER A 123 8.40 5.50 5.06
CA SER A 123 8.28 4.69 6.27
C SER A 123 6.84 4.17 6.45
N HIS A 124 6.66 3.13 7.26
CA HIS A 124 5.33 2.61 7.57
C HIS A 124 4.39 3.67 8.15
N ARG A 125 4.92 4.63 8.91
CA ARG A 125 4.12 5.75 9.45
C ARG A 125 3.79 6.79 8.39
N ASP A 126 4.72 7.07 7.48
CA ASP A 126 4.50 8.06 6.41
C ASP A 126 3.41 7.57 5.44
N TRP A 127 3.35 6.26 5.20
CA TRP A 127 2.23 5.65 4.48
C TRP A 127 0.87 5.89 5.13
N TYR A 128 0.80 6.00 6.46
CA TYR A 128 -0.43 6.40 7.14
C TYR A 128 -0.79 7.85 6.88
N THR A 129 0.19 8.75 6.98
CA THR A 129 0.00 10.17 6.66
C THR A 129 -0.51 10.34 5.23
N ALA A 130 0.08 9.62 4.28
CA ALA A 130 -0.33 9.63 2.88
C ALA A 130 -1.80 9.23 2.68
N ILE A 131 -2.25 8.12 3.28
CA ILE A 131 -3.65 7.69 3.11
C ILE A 131 -4.64 8.57 3.91
N ASP A 132 -4.22 9.16 5.03
CA ASP A 132 -5.04 10.10 5.81
C ASP A 132 -5.30 11.36 4.99
N GLU A 133 -4.25 11.91 4.37
CA GLU A 133 -4.33 13.08 3.53
C GLU A 133 -5.11 12.81 2.22
N LEU A 134 -5.02 11.61 1.61
CA LEU A 134 -5.93 11.19 0.53
C LEU A 134 -7.40 11.27 0.97
N LEU A 135 -7.72 10.68 2.13
CA LEU A 135 -9.07 10.71 2.67
C LEU A 135 -9.52 12.16 2.96
N PHE A 136 -8.65 13.00 3.53
CA PHE A 136 -8.98 14.40 3.78
C PHE A 136 -9.26 15.16 2.49
N SER A 137 -8.46 14.95 1.43
CA SER A 137 -8.76 15.53 0.10
C SER A 137 -10.13 15.09 -0.42
N TYR A 138 -10.51 13.83 -0.19
CA TYR A 138 -11.85 13.34 -0.56
C TYR A 138 -12.98 14.02 0.23
N LEU A 139 -12.79 14.22 1.54
CA LEU A 139 -13.81 14.79 2.43
C LEU A 139 -13.93 16.32 2.31
N ASP A 140 -12.81 17.00 2.11
CA ASP A 140 -12.72 18.44 1.98
C ASP A 140 -12.01 18.81 0.66
N PRO A 141 -12.75 19.22 -0.38
CA PRO A 141 -12.17 19.65 -1.66
C PRO A 141 -11.26 20.88 -1.57
N SER A 142 -11.29 21.63 -0.46
CA SER A 142 -10.41 22.77 -0.22
C SER A 142 -9.09 22.38 0.46
N PHE A 143 -8.97 21.13 0.91
CA PHE A 143 -7.77 20.61 1.53
C PHE A 143 -6.61 20.59 0.53
N SER A 144 -5.56 21.35 0.85
CA SER A 144 -4.30 21.31 0.11
C SER A 144 -3.45 20.18 0.69
N CYS A 145 -3.36 19.10 -0.07
CA CYS A 145 -2.63 17.91 0.35
C CYS A 145 -1.13 18.10 0.14
N THR A 146 -0.34 17.86 1.18
CA THR A 146 1.08 18.25 1.22
C THR A 146 1.95 17.36 0.33
N PHE A 147 1.56 16.11 0.14
CA PHE A 147 2.22 15.23 -0.84
C PHE A 147 1.70 15.44 -2.28
N LEU A 148 0.49 15.99 -2.48
CA LEU A 148 -0.03 16.33 -3.82
C LEU A 148 0.56 17.63 -4.38
N SER A 149 1.17 18.45 -3.52
CA SER A 149 1.90 19.65 -3.97
C SER A 149 3.06 19.33 -4.91
N TYR A 150 3.55 18.08 -4.91
CA TYR A 150 4.63 17.61 -5.78
C TYR A 150 4.08 16.55 -6.74
N SER A 151 3.83 16.93 -7.99
CA SER A 151 3.31 16.03 -9.03
C SER A 151 4.21 14.81 -9.29
N GLU A 152 5.50 14.92 -8.99
CA GLU A 152 6.49 13.85 -9.19
C GLU A 152 6.34 12.68 -8.21
N ASP A 153 5.80 12.92 -7.00
CA ASP A 153 5.60 11.88 -5.97
C ASP A 153 4.25 11.17 -6.08
N LEU A 154 3.33 11.72 -6.88
CA LEU A 154 1.95 11.27 -7.00
C LEU A 154 1.82 9.96 -7.80
N ILE A 155 2.48 9.89 -8.96
CA ILE A 155 2.47 8.70 -9.81
C ILE A 155 3.03 7.48 -9.05
N PRO A 156 4.22 7.56 -8.41
CA PRO A 156 4.75 6.49 -7.59
C PRO A 156 3.81 6.02 -6.47
N LEU A 157 3.16 6.95 -5.79
CA LEU A 157 2.24 6.66 -4.70
C LEU A 157 1.03 5.90 -5.22
N GLN A 158 0.45 6.36 -6.33
CA GLN A 158 -0.69 5.74 -6.97
C GLN A 158 -0.36 4.31 -7.43
N GLU A 159 0.77 4.11 -8.11
CA GLU A 159 1.25 2.80 -8.56
C GLU A 159 1.43 1.83 -7.39
N ILE A 160 2.16 2.25 -6.34
CA ILE A 160 2.43 1.40 -5.18
C ILE A 160 1.11 1.01 -4.51
N LEU A 161 0.20 1.96 -4.25
CA LEU A 161 -1.04 1.67 -3.56
C LEU A 161 -2.02 0.84 -4.41
N SER A 162 -2.04 1.01 -5.74
CA SER A 162 -2.87 0.19 -6.63
C SER A 162 -2.37 -1.24 -6.80
N ASP A 163 -1.05 -1.45 -6.75
CA ASP A 163 -0.43 -2.77 -6.94
C ASP A 163 -0.38 -3.60 -5.66
N LEU A 164 -0.40 -2.94 -4.49
CA LEU A 164 -0.37 -3.57 -3.18
C LEU A 164 -1.33 -4.78 -3.01
N PRO A 165 -2.62 -4.71 -3.39
CA PRO A 165 -3.51 -5.87 -3.26
C PRO A 165 -3.16 -7.03 -4.18
N ILE A 166 -2.58 -6.78 -5.37
CA ILE A 166 -2.06 -7.85 -6.24
C ILE A 166 -0.90 -8.54 -5.54
N VAL A 167 0.03 -7.78 -4.97
CA VAL A 167 1.20 -8.32 -4.26
C VAL A 167 0.80 -9.16 -3.06
N LEU A 168 -0.13 -8.67 -2.25
CA LEU A 168 -0.66 -9.42 -1.10
C LEU A 168 -1.37 -10.71 -1.54
N LYS A 169 -2.09 -10.67 -2.65
CA LYS A 169 -2.69 -11.88 -3.24
C LYS A 169 -1.63 -12.86 -3.73
N THR A 170 -0.57 -12.41 -4.38
CA THR A 170 0.55 -13.27 -4.80
C THR A 170 1.22 -13.92 -3.59
N ILE A 171 1.48 -13.16 -2.52
CA ILE A 171 2.02 -13.70 -1.26
C ILE A 171 1.06 -14.74 -0.66
N HIS A 172 -0.25 -14.50 -0.70
CA HIS A 172 -1.24 -15.46 -0.24
C HIS A 172 -1.18 -16.78 -1.03
N LEU A 173 -1.15 -16.70 -2.36
CA LEU A 173 -1.08 -17.86 -3.25
C LEU A 173 0.20 -18.68 -3.02
N ASN A 174 1.28 -18.04 -2.59
CA ASN A 174 2.52 -18.68 -2.18
C ASN A 174 2.53 -19.08 -0.68
N GLU A 175 1.36 -19.27 -0.07
CA GLU A 175 1.18 -19.68 1.34
C GLU A 175 1.83 -18.73 2.36
N GLY A 176 2.00 -17.46 2.01
CA GLY A 176 2.71 -16.48 2.85
C GLY A 176 4.23 -16.51 2.74
N LYS A 177 4.79 -17.35 1.86
CA LYS A 177 6.23 -17.43 1.61
C LYS A 177 6.65 -16.29 0.68
N ILE A 178 7.82 -15.76 0.99
CA ILE A 178 8.52 -14.74 0.22
C ILE A 178 9.90 -15.33 -0.02
N ASP A 179 10.09 -15.95 -1.18
CA ASP A 179 11.40 -16.43 -1.61
C ASP A 179 12.32 -15.22 -1.78
N LYS A 180 13.57 -15.32 -1.33
CA LYS A 180 14.55 -14.22 -1.35
C LYS A 180 15.52 -14.34 -2.49
#